data_AF-A0A3C0ZTQ8-F1
#
_entry.id   AF-A0A3C0ZTQ8-F1
#
_cell.length_a   1.000
_cell.length_b   1.000
_cell.length_c   1.000
_cell.angle_alpha   90.00
_cell.angle_beta   90.00
_cell.angle_gamma   90.00
#
_symmetry.space_group_name_H-M   'P 1'
#
loop_
_entity.id
_entity.type
_entity.pdbx_description
1 polymer ?
#
loop_
_entity_poly.entity_id
_entity_poly.type
_entity_poly.pdbx_seq_one_letter_code
_entity_poly.pdbx_strand_id
1 'polypeptide(L)'
;LISSQNEFARRSALAQLEGSVSEKIREFRSMILYEMAFIESALDDPDSYSLDGYPQHLEEICTKLLGEMKDLLETGEQGAILKEGIRTAIIGRPNAGKSSLLNYLAGTERAIVTEIAGTTRDTLQESVRVRGIQLRLTDTAGIHETQDRVEKIGIERAKSAIGQSELVLYLIDASEGITPEDKSISLLLKQWKNELPAVRKCILLLNKSDLPPVTDEKSVREFFGEADAVLSCSLKTGEGAEELGHIIEKMYHMGELIHQNEVLLTNTRHREEVREACRSVSLVLDSIRLGMSEDFFAIDLMNAYTSLGKIVGEAVEDDLVEEIFSRFCMGK
;
A
#
# COMPACT_ATOMS: atom_id res chain seq x y z
N LEU A 1 0.26 19.24 6.89
CA LEU A 1 -0.96 20.08 6.85
C LEU A 1 -0.93 21.10 5.74
N ILE A 2 0.01 22.06 5.74
CA ILE A 2 0.03 23.16 4.75
C ILE A 2 0.27 22.65 3.29
N SER A 3 0.85 21.46 3.11
CA SER A 3 1.14 20.82 1.82
C SER A 3 0.21 19.65 1.44
N SER A 4 -0.85 19.37 2.20
CA SER A 4 -1.71 18.20 1.91
C SER A 4 -2.51 18.40 0.62
N GLN A 5 -2.32 17.51 -0.35
CA GLN A 5 -2.93 17.61 -1.68
C GLN A 5 -4.38 17.06 -1.73
N ASN A 6 -4.80 16.27 -0.74
CA ASN A 6 -6.17 15.74 -0.62
C ASN A 6 -6.64 15.64 0.86
N GLU A 7 -7.94 15.38 1.06
CA GLU A 7 -8.56 15.36 2.40
C GLU A 7 -8.07 14.19 3.25
N PHE A 8 -7.75 13.03 2.64
CA PHE A 8 -7.15 11.89 3.32
C PHE A 8 -5.76 12.25 3.89
N ALA A 9 -4.90 12.86 3.07
CA ALA A 9 -3.59 13.35 3.48
C ALA A 9 -3.69 14.39 4.62
N ARG A 10 -4.74 15.22 4.61
CA ARG A 10 -4.99 16.21 5.66
C ARG A 10 -5.36 15.53 6.98
N ARG A 11 -6.29 14.57 6.97
CA ARG A 11 -6.71 13.81 8.16
C ARG A 11 -5.59 12.93 8.71
N SER A 12 -4.89 12.19 7.85
CA SER A 12 -3.73 11.37 8.25
C SER A 12 -2.63 12.23 8.89
N ALA A 13 -2.36 13.42 8.34
CA ALA A 13 -1.40 14.34 8.95
C ALA A 13 -1.85 14.89 10.31
N LEU A 14 -3.16 15.05 10.55
CA LEU A 14 -3.70 15.43 11.85
C LEU A 14 -3.55 14.30 12.87
N ALA A 15 -3.92 13.07 12.51
CA ALA A 15 -3.75 11.91 13.39
C ALA A 15 -2.29 11.67 13.79
N GLN A 16 -1.33 11.87 12.86
CA GLN A 16 0.10 11.80 13.19
C GLN A 16 0.55 12.92 14.14
N LEU A 17 -0.02 14.13 14.02
CA LEU A 17 0.25 15.23 14.96
C LEU A 17 -0.37 14.99 16.34
N GLU A 18 -1.48 14.26 16.39
CA GLU A 18 -2.13 13.82 17.63
C GLU A 18 -1.35 12.71 18.35
N GLY A 19 -0.31 12.13 17.71
CA GLY A 19 0.64 11.25 18.36
C GLY A 19 0.27 9.76 18.36
N SER A 20 -0.79 9.36 17.66
CA SER A 20 -1.28 7.97 17.65
C SER A 20 -0.24 6.95 17.14
N VAL A 21 0.60 7.35 16.18
CA VAL A 21 1.75 6.54 15.74
C VAL A 21 2.76 6.38 16.88
N SER A 22 3.10 7.47 17.56
CA SER A 22 4.07 7.43 18.66
C SER A 22 3.57 6.58 19.82
N GLU A 23 2.28 6.66 20.16
CA GLU A 23 1.64 5.81 21.18
C GLU A 23 1.77 4.32 20.81
N LYS A 24 1.38 3.94 19.59
CA LYS A 24 1.47 2.55 19.14
C LYS A 24 2.90 2.01 19.14
N ILE A 25 3.87 2.83 18.72
CA ILE A 25 5.29 2.44 18.74
C ILE A 25 5.82 2.29 20.19
N ARG A 26 5.37 3.13 21.12
CA ARG A 26 5.70 2.98 22.54
C ARG A 26 5.09 1.74 23.17
N GLU A 27 3.88 1.33 22.75
CA GLU A 27 3.29 0.05 23.19
C GLU A 27 4.19 -1.13 22.78
N PHE A 28 4.65 -1.17 21.53
CA PHE A 28 5.59 -2.19 21.06
C PHE A 28 6.90 -2.17 21.84
N ARG A 29 7.49 -0.98 22.04
CA ARG A 29 8.72 -0.82 22.83
C ARG A 29 8.53 -1.34 24.26
N SER A 30 7.41 -1.03 24.90
CA SER A 30 7.14 -1.43 26.29
C SER A 30 7.04 -2.95 26.42
N MET A 31 6.38 -3.63 25.48
CA MET A 31 6.32 -5.09 25.47
C MET A 31 7.71 -5.71 25.31
N ILE A 32 8.52 -5.19 24.38
CA ILE A 32 9.88 -5.69 24.15
C ILE A 32 10.78 -5.43 25.37
N LEU A 33 10.69 -4.24 25.96
CA LEU A 33 11.48 -3.83 27.13
C LEU A 33 11.23 -4.74 28.33
N TYR A 34 9.97 -5.09 28.58
CA TYR A 34 9.61 -5.99 29.66
C TYR A 34 10.25 -7.38 29.50
N GLU A 35 10.17 -7.96 28.30
CA GLU A 35 10.75 -9.29 28.03
C GLU A 35 12.30 -9.25 28.09
N MET A 36 12.94 -8.16 27.64
CA MET A 36 14.38 -7.99 27.82
C MET A 36 14.77 -7.89 29.30
N ALA A 37 14.06 -7.06 30.08
CA ALA A 37 14.32 -6.89 31.51
C ALA A 37 14.12 -8.20 32.29
N PHE A 38 13.15 -9.03 31.88
CA PHE A 38 12.94 -10.35 32.47
C PHE A 38 14.11 -11.30 32.17
N ILE A 39 14.56 -11.39 30.90
CA ILE A 39 15.71 -12.22 30.51
C ILE A 39 16.95 -11.80 31.30
N GLU A 40 17.28 -10.50 31.32
CA GLU A 40 18.44 -9.97 32.04
C GLU A 40 18.37 -10.27 33.54
N SER A 41 17.20 -10.09 34.17
CA SER A 41 17.00 -10.39 35.59
C SER A 41 17.18 -11.88 35.91
N ALA A 42 16.77 -12.76 34.99
CA ALA A 42 16.94 -14.21 35.14
C ALA A 42 18.37 -14.70 34.88
N LEU A 43 19.11 -14.01 34.03
CA LEU A 43 20.54 -14.27 33.84
C LEU A 43 21.37 -13.80 35.05
N ASP A 44 21.01 -12.65 35.65
CA ASP A 44 21.71 -12.07 36.80
C ASP A 44 21.36 -12.76 38.14
N ASP A 45 20.11 -13.19 38.34
CA ASP A 45 19.65 -13.90 39.55
C ASP A 45 18.79 -15.15 39.22
N PRO A 46 19.43 -16.25 38.77
CA PRO A 46 18.72 -17.48 38.40
C PRO A 46 17.99 -18.17 39.56
N ASP A 47 18.33 -17.85 40.81
CA ASP A 47 17.67 -18.40 42.00
C ASP A 47 16.30 -17.76 42.23
N SER A 48 16.14 -16.48 41.84
CA SER A 48 14.92 -15.70 41.99
C SER A 48 13.99 -15.77 40.77
N TYR A 49 14.55 -16.00 39.58
CA TYR A 49 13.82 -16.00 38.31
C TYR A 49 14.19 -17.21 37.44
N SER A 50 13.20 -18.04 37.09
CA SER A 50 13.39 -19.19 36.20
C SER A 50 12.93 -18.87 34.77
N LEU A 51 13.72 -19.34 33.80
CA LEU A 51 13.40 -19.32 32.37
C LEU A 51 12.70 -20.61 31.89
N ASP A 52 12.32 -21.51 32.80
CA ASP A 52 11.61 -22.74 32.45
C ASP A 52 10.28 -22.45 31.74
N GLY A 53 10.16 -22.90 30.48
CA GLY A 53 8.97 -22.66 29.67
C GLY A 53 8.84 -21.22 29.13
N TYR A 54 9.85 -20.38 29.36
CA TYR A 54 9.89 -19.01 28.87
C TYR A 54 9.92 -18.91 27.33
N PRO A 55 10.61 -19.79 26.57
CA PRO A 55 10.59 -19.72 25.11
C PRO A 55 9.18 -19.79 24.51
N GLN A 56 8.26 -20.56 25.11
CA GLN A 56 6.87 -20.64 24.64
C GLN A 56 6.10 -19.33 24.91
N HIS A 57 6.30 -18.73 26.08
CA HIS A 57 5.71 -17.42 26.43
C HIS A 57 6.21 -16.33 25.48
N LEU A 58 7.53 -16.29 25.23
CA LEU A 58 8.13 -15.32 24.33
C LEU A 58 7.66 -15.52 22.87
N GLU A 59 7.47 -16.76 22.43
CA GLU A 59 6.93 -17.08 21.10
C GLU A 59 5.52 -16.48 20.89
N GLU A 60 4.63 -16.56 21.88
CA GLU A 60 3.29 -15.98 21.83
C GLU A 60 3.35 -14.45 21.70
N ILE A 61 4.20 -13.80 22.49
CA ILE A 61 4.37 -12.34 22.46
C ILE A 61 4.98 -11.88 21.14
N CYS A 62 6.06 -12.51 20.68
CA CYS A 62 6.71 -12.18 19.42
C CYS A 62 5.78 -12.40 18.23
N THR A 63 4.97 -13.47 18.24
CA THR A 63 3.98 -13.72 17.19
C THR A 63 2.91 -12.63 17.16
N LYS A 64 2.40 -12.21 18.32
CA LYS A 64 1.44 -11.11 18.43
C LYS A 64 2.04 -9.78 17.94
N LEU A 65 3.23 -9.42 18.43
CA LEU A 65 3.95 -8.21 18.02
C LEU A 65 4.18 -8.18 16.51
N LEU A 66 4.63 -9.30 15.93
CA LEU A 66 4.89 -9.42 14.50
C LEU A 66 3.61 -9.25 13.68
N GLY A 67 2.48 -9.79 14.16
CA GLY A 67 1.15 -9.58 13.55
C GLY A 67 0.76 -8.11 13.54
N GLU A 68 0.75 -7.46 14.71
CA GLU A 68 0.36 -6.05 14.84
C GLU A 68 1.27 -5.11 14.03
N MET A 69 2.58 -5.38 13.96
CA MET A 69 3.51 -4.57 13.15
C MET A 69 3.31 -4.79 11.64
N LYS A 70 2.96 -6.00 11.20
CA LYS A 70 2.63 -6.28 9.79
C LYS A 70 1.34 -5.57 9.38
N ASP A 71 0.31 -5.63 10.22
CA ASP A 71 -0.95 -4.91 9.99
C ASP A 71 -0.70 -3.38 9.89
N LEU A 72 0.16 -2.84 10.76
CA LEU A 72 0.58 -1.43 10.70
C LEU A 72 1.33 -1.07 9.41
N LEU A 73 2.14 -1.99 8.87
CA LEU A 73 2.84 -1.80 7.60
C LEU A 73 1.88 -1.86 6.40
N GLU A 74 0.92 -2.79 6.41
CA GLU A 74 -0.07 -2.96 5.33
C GLU A 74 -1.03 -1.75 5.24
N THR A 75 -1.57 -1.32 6.38
CA THR A 75 -2.39 -0.10 6.46
C THR A 75 -1.60 1.15 6.08
N GLY A 76 -0.32 1.22 6.48
CA GLY A 76 0.60 2.28 6.08
C GLY A 76 0.86 2.34 4.57
N GLU A 77 0.90 1.19 3.88
CA GLU A 77 1.05 1.11 2.42
C GLU A 77 -0.15 1.68 1.68
N GLN A 78 -1.35 1.25 2.05
CA GLN A 78 -2.59 1.77 1.47
C GLN A 78 -2.75 3.27 1.77
N GLY A 79 -2.44 3.69 3.00
CA GLY A 79 -2.45 5.10 3.39
C GLY A 79 -1.44 5.95 2.63
N ALA A 80 -0.24 5.44 2.36
CA ALA A 80 0.77 6.16 1.57
C ALA A 80 0.30 6.40 0.13
N ILE A 81 -0.28 5.37 -0.50
CA ILE A 81 -0.84 5.46 -1.86
C ILE A 81 -1.97 6.50 -1.91
N LEU A 82 -2.88 6.49 -0.95
CA LEU A 82 -3.97 7.48 -0.88
C LEU A 82 -3.45 8.91 -0.59
N LYS A 83 -2.40 9.03 0.22
CA LYS A 83 -1.78 10.33 0.55
C LYS A 83 -1.11 10.97 -0.67
N GLU A 84 -0.38 10.19 -1.47
CA GLU A 84 0.35 10.68 -2.64
C GLU A 84 -0.49 10.67 -3.94
N GLY A 85 -1.55 9.88 -3.97
CA GLY A 85 -2.35 9.60 -5.16
C GLY A 85 -1.93 8.32 -5.87
N ILE A 86 -2.92 7.62 -6.43
CA ILE A 86 -2.78 6.29 -7.02
C ILE A 86 -2.15 6.43 -8.40
N ARG A 87 -0.98 5.84 -8.62
CA ARG A 87 -0.37 5.79 -9.96
C ARG A 87 -1.23 4.94 -10.87
N THR A 88 -1.83 5.56 -11.87
CA THR A 88 -2.84 4.95 -12.73
C THR A 88 -2.35 4.91 -14.17
N ALA A 89 -2.33 3.72 -14.76
CA ALA A 89 -2.04 3.52 -16.18
C ALA A 89 -3.35 3.30 -16.95
N ILE A 90 -3.53 4.02 -18.05
CA ILE A 90 -4.66 3.81 -18.98
C ILE A 90 -4.13 3.07 -20.20
N ILE A 91 -4.53 1.81 -20.34
CA ILE A 91 -4.06 0.93 -21.40
C ILE A 91 -5.26 0.59 -22.30
N GLY A 92 -5.03 0.36 -23.59
CA GLY A 92 -6.09 0.00 -24.52
C GLY A 92 -5.66 0.12 -25.97
N ARG A 93 -6.36 -0.58 -26.86
CA ARG A 93 -6.10 -0.54 -28.32
C ARG A 93 -6.28 0.88 -28.88
N PRO A 94 -5.70 1.18 -30.06
CA PRO A 94 -6.03 2.41 -30.78
C PRO A 94 -7.55 2.51 -30.92
N ASN A 95 -8.11 3.70 -30.72
CA ASN A 95 -9.57 3.95 -30.76
C ASN A 95 -10.43 3.21 -29.71
N ALA A 96 -9.85 2.54 -28.71
CA ALA A 96 -10.61 1.92 -27.61
C ALA A 96 -11.30 2.95 -26.70
N GLY A 97 -10.96 4.25 -26.83
CA GLY A 97 -11.58 5.35 -26.08
C GLY A 97 -10.73 5.92 -24.94
N LYS A 98 -9.41 5.75 -24.97
CA LYS A 98 -8.49 6.25 -23.93
C LYS A 98 -8.65 7.76 -23.70
N SER A 99 -8.63 8.56 -24.77
CA SER A 99 -8.85 10.01 -24.70
C SER A 99 -10.24 10.37 -24.19
N SER A 100 -11.27 9.59 -24.55
CA SER A 100 -12.63 9.77 -24.02
C SER A 100 -12.67 9.52 -22.51
N LEU A 101 -11.95 8.51 -22.01
CA LEU A 101 -11.88 8.22 -20.58
C LEU A 101 -11.23 9.37 -19.82
N LEU A 102 -10.16 9.94 -20.35
CA LEU A 102 -9.48 11.05 -19.70
C LEU A 102 -10.32 12.30 -19.64
N ASN A 103 -10.99 12.63 -20.74
CA ASN A 103 -11.92 13.75 -20.75
C ASN A 103 -13.06 13.53 -19.75
N TYR A 104 -13.57 12.30 -19.66
CA TYR A 104 -14.57 11.92 -18.67
C TYR A 104 -14.04 12.10 -17.23
N LEU A 105 -12.84 11.60 -16.94
CA LEU A 105 -12.19 11.70 -15.63
C LEU A 105 -11.78 13.15 -15.28
N ALA A 106 -11.45 13.97 -16.27
CA ALA A 106 -11.13 15.38 -16.08
C ALA A 106 -12.40 16.24 -15.84
N GLY A 107 -13.53 15.84 -16.44
CA GLY A 107 -14.82 16.52 -16.30
C GLY A 107 -15.62 16.16 -15.04
N THR A 108 -15.27 15.06 -14.36
CA THR A 108 -15.91 14.62 -13.12
C THR A 108 -15.26 15.34 -11.92
N GLU A 109 -15.99 16.32 -11.35
CA GLU A 109 -15.67 17.13 -10.15
C GLU A 109 -14.19 17.51 -9.89
N ARG A 110 -13.82 18.71 -10.35
CA ARG A 110 -12.60 19.46 -10.00
C ARG A 110 -11.31 18.66 -10.18
N ALA A 111 -10.98 18.33 -11.43
CA ALA A 111 -9.58 18.19 -11.83
C ALA A 111 -8.88 19.56 -11.62
N ILE A 112 -8.23 19.75 -10.48
CA ILE A 112 -7.25 20.81 -10.35
C ILE A 112 -6.01 20.28 -11.07
N VAL A 113 -5.85 20.66 -12.33
CA VAL A 113 -4.58 20.52 -13.04
C VAL A 113 -3.61 21.46 -12.34
N THR A 114 -2.85 20.95 -11.37
CA THR A 114 -1.74 21.72 -10.79
C THR A 114 -0.53 21.51 -11.68
N GLU A 115 -0.20 22.50 -12.51
CA GLU A 115 1.17 22.66 -13.00
C GLU A 115 2.07 22.92 -11.80
N ILE A 116 2.89 21.95 -11.40
CA ILE A 116 3.99 22.23 -10.48
C ILE A 116 5.02 23.01 -11.30
N ALA A 117 4.93 24.33 -11.26
CA ALA A 117 5.87 25.20 -11.96
C ALA A 117 7.30 24.92 -11.46
N GLY A 118 8.17 24.40 -12.34
CA GLY A 118 9.60 24.32 -12.10
C GLY A 118 10.29 22.97 -12.31
N THR A 119 9.61 21.88 -12.72
CA THR A 119 10.33 20.63 -13.01
C THR A 119 10.70 20.53 -14.49
N THR A 120 12.01 20.58 -14.75
CA THR A 120 12.61 20.32 -16.05
C THR A 120 12.30 18.91 -16.55
N ARG A 121 11.88 18.81 -17.82
CA ARG A 121 12.07 17.70 -18.79
C ARG A 121 11.65 16.26 -18.45
N ASP A 122 11.09 15.99 -17.28
CA ASP A 122 10.50 14.70 -16.95
C ASP A 122 8.96 14.79 -16.98
N THR A 123 8.39 13.91 -17.80
CA THR A 123 6.97 13.51 -17.96
C THR A 123 5.92 14.36 -17.21
N LEU A 124 5.16 15.17 -17.96
CA LEU A 124 3.93 15.83 -17.46
C LEU A 124 2.98 14.78 -16.87
N GLN A 125 2.98 14.61 -15.54
CA GLN A 125 2.02 13.77 -14.84
C GLN A 125 0.71 14.53 -14.72
N GLU A 126 -0.32 14.09 -15.44
CA GLU A 126 -1.68 14.58 -15.25
C GLU A 126 -2.26 13.91 -14.01
N SER A 127 -2.98 14.68 -13.19
CA SER A 127 -3.67 14.11 -12.04
C SER A 127 -5.13 14.52 -12.03
N VAL A 128 -6.01 13.53 -11.85
CA VAL A 128 -7.47 13.72 -11.81
C VAL A 128 -8.00 13.29 -10.45
N ARG A 129 -9.11 13.88 -10.02
CA ARG A 129 -9.75 13.54 -8.75
C ARG A 129 -11.06 12.83 -9.01
N VAL A 130 -11.20 11.62 -8.48
CA VAL A 130 -12.41 10.80 -8.63
C VAL A 130 -12.96 10.50 -7.24
N ARG A 131 -14.12 11.06 -6.89
CA ARG A 131 -14.77 10.88 -5.57
C ARG A 131 -13.81 11.08 -4.39
N GLY A 132 -12.96 12.12 -4.48
CA GLY A 132 -11.97 12.46 -3.44
C GLY A 132 -10.61 11.75 -3.56
N ILE A 133 -10.48 10.75 -4.44
CA ILE A 133 -9.25 9.99 -4.68
C ILE A 133 -8.44 10.67 -5.77
N GLN A 134 -7.16 10.93 -5.50
CA GLN A 134 -6.24 11.47 -6.49
C GLN A 134 -5.67 10.32 -7.34
N LEU A 135 -5.91 10.34 -8.65
CA LEU A 135 -5.28 9.44 -9.61
C LEU A 135 -4.15 10.19 -10.31
N ARG A 136 -2.93 9.66 -10.24
CA ARG A 136 -1.73 10.17 -10.95
C ARG A 136 -1.57 9.38 -12.24
N LEU A 137 -1.95 9.97 -13.36
CA LEU A 137 -1.93 9.32 -14.66
C LEU A 137 -0.49 9.26 -15.17
N THR A 138 0.02 8.04 -15.35
CA THR A 138 1.42 7.81 -15.74
C THR A 138 1.51 7.53 -17.25
N ASP A 139 2.45 8.24 -17.90
CA ASP A 139 2.82 8.11 -19.33
C ASP A 139 1.64 8.21 -20.32
N THR A 140 1.19 9.44 -20.52
CA THR A 140 0.12 9.80 -21.46
C THR A 140 0.59 9.98 -22.91
N ALA A 141 1.69 9.33 -23.32
CA ALA A 141 2.19 9.44 -24.69
C ALA A 141 1.15 9.04 -25.76
N GLY A 142 0.18 8.18 -25.44
CA GLY A 142 -0.95 7.82 -26.33
C GLY A 142 -2.22 8.65 -26.16
N ILE A 143 -2.16 9.77 -25.44
CA ILE A 143 -3.31 10.64 -25.12
C ILE A 143 -3.14 11.99 -25.80
N HIS A 144 -1.93 12.58 -25.73
CA HIS A 144 -1.61 13.84 -26.41
C HIS A 144 -1.25 13.67 -27.90
N GLU A 145 -0.71 12.52 -28.31
CA GLU A 145 -0.27 12.29 -29.70
C GLU A 145 -1.38 11.76 -30.64
N THR A 146 -2.63 11.67 -30.17
CA THR A 146 -3.78 11.17 -30.95
C THR A 146 -4.21 12.06 -32.12
N GLN A 147 -3.50 13.15 -32.40
CA GLN A 147 -3.63 13.87 -33.68
C GLN A 147 -2.87 13.19 -34.83
N ASP A 148 -1.93 12.27 -34.54
CA ASP A 148 -1.21 11.52 -35.58
C ASP A 148 -1.80 10.13 -35.83
N ARG A 149 -2.11 9.86 -37.09
CA ARG A 149 -2.97 8.76 -37.60
C ARG A 149 -2.38 7.35 -37.50
N VAL A 150 -1.37 7.09 -36.67
CA VAL A 150 -0.72 5.78 -36.61
C VAL A 150 -0.26 5.44 -35.20
N GLU A 151 -1.15 4.88 -34.38
CA GLU A 151 -0.72 4.20 -33.16
C GLU A 151 -0.95 2.70 -33.25
N LYS A 152 0.09 1.93 -32.95
CA LYS A 152 -0.02 0.55 -32.45
C LYS A 152 0.26 0.62 -30.95
N ILE A 153 -0.41 -0.21 -30.14
CA ILE A 153 0.07 -0.45 -28.78
C ILE A 153 1.50 -1.00 -28.91
N GLY A 154 2.50 -0.24 -28.49
CA GLY A 154 3.80 -0.83 -28.22
C GLY A 154 3.67 -1.71 -26.99
N ILE A 155 3.79 -3.04 -27.13
CA ILE A 155 3.75 -3.97 -25.98
C ILE A 155 4.75 -3.53 -24.90
N GLU A 156 5.94 -3.05 -25.31
CA GLU A 156 6.93 -2.49 -24.39
C GLU A 156 6.47 -1.21 -23.66
N ARG A 157 5.71 -0.33 -24.33
CA ARG A 157 5.11 0.86 -23.69
C ARG A 157 4.07 0.45 -22.66
N ALA A 158 3.17 -0.46 -23.02
CA ALA A 158 2.17 -0.98 -22.10
C ALA A 158 2.83 -1.66 -20.88
N LYS A 159 3.88 -2.45 -21.11
CA LYS A 159 4.67 -3.09 -20.05
C LYS A 159 5.30 -2.06 -19.09
N SER A 160 5.88 -0.99 -19.63
CA SER A 160 6.47 0.09 -18.82
C SER A 160 5.42 0.80 -17.97
N ALA A 161 4.31 1.23 -18.58
CA ALA A 161 3.22 1.92 -17.89
C ALA A 161 2.56 1.03 -16.83
N ILE A 162 2.28 -0.24 -17.14
CA ILE A 162 1.76 -1.21 -16.18
C ILE A 162 2.75 -1.36 -15.00
N GLY A 163 4.03 -1.61 -15.27
CA GLY A 163 5.05 -1.84 -14.23
C GLY A 163 5.22 -0.70 -13.22
N GLN A 164 4.92 0.54 -13.62
CA GLN A 164 5.02 1.73 -12.77
C GLN A 164 3.69 2.11 -12.08
N SER A 165 2.60 1.41 -12.39
CA SER A 165 1.27 1.70 -11.89
C SER A 165 0.86 0.84 -10.69
N GLU A 166 -0.06 1.38 -9.88
CA GLU A 166 -0.80 0.69 -8.82
C GLU A 166 -2.22 0.35 -9.29
N LEU A 167 -2.79 1.16 -10.19
CA LEU A 167 -4.08 0.93 -10.83
C LEU A 167 -3.90 0.85 -12.34
N VAL A 168 -4.41 -0.20 -12.96
CA VAL A 168 -4.54 -0.28 -14.43
C VAL A 168 -6.01 -0.17 -14.81
N LEU A 169 -6.31 0.80 -15.68
CA LEU A 169 -7.59 0.92 -16.37
C LEU A 169 -7.39 0.42 -17.80
N TYR A 170 -7.81 -0.82 -18.08
CA TYR A 170 -7.66 -1.42 -19.41
C TYR A 170 -8.94 -1.30 -20.22
N LEU A 171 -8.92 -0.48 -21.28
CA LEU A 171 -10.06 -0.29 -22.17
C LEU A 171 -10.09 -1.34 -23.26
N ILE A 172 -11.24 -1.98 -23.37
CA ILE A 172 -11.61 -2.95 -24.41
C ILE A 172 -12.79 -2.36 -25.17
N ASP A 173 -12.73 -2.38 -26.50
CA ASP A 173 -13.86 -2.00 -27.33
C ASP A 173 -14.86 -3.15 -27.39
N ALA A 174 -16.04 -2.96 -26.78
CA ALA A 174 -17.09 -3.98 -26.74
C ALA A 174 -17.59 -4.36 -28.15
N SER A 175 -17.50 -3.46 -29.13
CA SER A 175 -17.97 -3.66 -30.51
C SER A 175 -16.97 -4.39 -31.42
N GLU A 176 -15.71 -4.50 -31.02
CA GLU A 176 -14.67 -5.22 -31.79
C GLU A 176 -14.26 -6.55 -31.15
N GLY A 177 -14.59 -6.75 -29.87
CA GLY A 177 -14.27 -7.96 -29.14
C GLY A 177 -12.80 -8.09 -28.71
N ILE A 178 -12.44 -9.31 -28.28
CA ILE A 178 -11.09 -9.65 -27.80
C ILE A 178 -10.21 -10.05 -28.98
N THR A 179 -9.01 -9.48 -29.04
CA THR A 179 -8.01 -9.66 -30.09
C THR A 179 -6.77 -10.42 -29.61
N PRO A 180 -5.90 -10.88 -30.51
CA PRO A 180 -4.63 -11.52 -30.10
C PRO A 180 -3.74 -10.61 -29.24
N GLU A 181 -3.72 -9.29 -29.48
CA GLU A 181 -2.96 -8.34 -28.67
C GLU A 181 -3.44 -8.31 -27.21
N ASP A 182 -4.74 -8.47 -26.97
CA ASP A 182 -5.31 -8.54 -25.63
C ASP A 182 -4.73 -9.71 -24.82
N LYS A 183 -4.30 -10.79 -25.48
CA LYS A 183 -3.65 -11.94 -24.83
C LYS A 183 -2.27 -11.57 -24.28
N SER A 184 -1.50 -10.78 -24.99
CA SER A 184 -0.19 -10.33 -24.52
C SER A 184 -0.33 -9.40 -23.32
N ILE A 185 -1.30 -8.48 -23.37
CA ILE A 185 -1.61 -7.59 -22.25
C ILE A 185 -2.13 -8.39 -21.05
N SER A 186 -3.00 -9.38 -21.24
CA SER A 186 -3.52 -10.19 -20.13
C SER A 186 -2.41 -10.94 -19.38
N LEU A 187 -1.40 -11.45 -20.10
CA LEU A 187 -0.22 -12.06 -19.47
C LEU A 187 0.61 -11.05 -18.67
N LEU A 188 0.82 -9.84 -19.20
CA LEU A 188 1.53 -8.77 -18.49
C LEU A 188 0.79 -8.37 -17.21
N LEU A 189 -0.54 -8.21 -17.28
CA LEU A 189 -1.37 -7.86 -16.12
C LEU A 189 -1.32 -8.94 -15.04
N LYS A 190 -1.35 -10.22 -15.43
CA LYS A 190 -1.21 -11.35 -14.49
C LYS A 190 0.14 -11.32 -13.78
N GLN A 191 1.24 -11.16 -14.53
CA GLN A 191 2.58 -11.08 -13.94
C GLN A 191 2.70 -9.88 -13.00
N TRP A 192 2.26 -8.70 -13.45
CA TRP A 192 2.28 -7.47 -12.68
C TRP A 192 1.46 -7.60 -11.39
N LYS A 193 0.25 -8.16 -11.44
CA LYS A 193 -0.59 -8.33 -10.25
C LYS A 193 0.03 -9.30 -9.24
N ASN A 194 0.63 -10.40 -9.70
CA ASN A 194 1.24 -11.41 -8.83
C ASN A 194 2.44 -10.89 -8.02
N GLU A 195 3.13 -9.85 -8.48
CA GLU A 195 4.25 -9.26 -7.72
C GLU A 195 3.78 -8.52 -6.46
N LEU A 196 2.61 -7.84 -6.50
CA LEU A 196 2.06 -7.07 -5.37
C LEU A 196 0.52 -7.12 -5.36
N PRO A 197 -0.11 -8.28 -5.08
CA PRO A 197 -1.56 -8.48 -5.27
C PRO A 197 -2.44 -7.66 -4.31
N ALA A 198 -1.91 -7.32 -3.13
CA ALA A 198 -2.60 -6.48 -2.17
C ALA A 198 -2.78 -5.04 -2.68
N VAL A 199 -1.81 -4.54 -3.44
CA VAL A 199 -1.70 -3.14 -3.86
C VAL A 199 -2.14 -2.91 -5.30
N ARG A 200 -1.78 -3.81 -6.20
CA ARG A 200 -1.98 -3.66 -7.65
C ARG A 200 -3.39 -4.09 -8.05
N LYS A 201 -4.18 -3.16 -8.59
CA LYS A 201 -5.58 -3.37 -8.98
C LYS A 201 -5.79 -3.15 -10.48
N CYS A 202 -6.61 -3.99 -11.11
CA CYS A 202 -6.94 -3.89 -12.51
C CYS A 202 -8.46 -3.79 -12.72
N ILE A 203 -8.88 -2.75 -13.45
CA ILE A 203 -10.27 -2.57 -13.89
C ILE A 203 -10.30 -2.70 -15.41
N LEU A 204 -11.12 -3.63 -15.91
CA LEU A 204 -11.41 -3.75 -17.33
C LEU A 204 -12.62 -2.90 -17.67
N LEU A 205 -12.45 -1.97 -18.60
CA LEU A 205 -13.49 -1.09 -19.09
C LEU A 205 -13.94 -1.54 -20.47
N LEU A 206 -15.09 -2.19 -20.56
CA LEU A 206 -15.74 -2.48 -21.84
C LEU A 206 -16.42 -1.20 -22.32
N ASN A 207 -15.71 -0.42 -23.14
CA ASN A 207 -16.21 0.83 -23.68
C ASN A 207 -17.04 0.60 -24.95
N LYS A 208 -17.82 1.63 -25.33
CA LYS A 208 -18.73 1.65 -26.49
C LYS A 208 -19.92 0.70 -26.34
N SER A 209 -20.45 0.57 -25.12
CA SER A 209 -21.69 -0.18 -24.85
C SER A 209 -22.93 0.39 -25.57
N ASP A 210 -22.84 1.60 -26.12
CA ASP A 210 -23.86 2.20 -27.01
C ASP A 210 -23.93 1.55 -28.39
N LEU A 211 -22.95 0.72 -28.75
CA LEU A 211 -22.90 -0.04 -30.01
C LEU A 211 -23.29 -1.51 -29.78
N PRO A 212 -23.72 -2.24 -30.82
CA PRO A 212 -23.96 -3.68 -30.72
C PRO A 212 -22.70 -4.41 -30.22
N PRO A 213 -22.75 -5.09 -29.07
CA PRO A 213 -21.57 -5.70 -28.48
C PRO A 213 -21.21 -7.01 -29.20
N VAL A 214 -19.91 -7.18 -29.48
CA VAL A 214 -19.30 -8.44 -29.95
C VAL A 214 -18.72 -9.23 -28.78
N THR A 215 -18.41 -8.58 -27.66
CA THR A 215 -17.99 -9.22 -26.41
C THR A 215 -18.78 -8.68 -25.23
N ASP A 216 -18.92 -9.51 -24.20
CA ASP A 216 -19.62 -9.18 -22.96
C ASP A 216 -18.70 -9.30 -21.74
N GLU A 217 -19.19 -8.86 -20.59
CA GLU A 217 -18.42 -8.90 -19.35
C GLU A 217 -17.99 -10.33 -18.96
N LYS A 218 -18.80 -11.34 -19.27
CA LYS A 218 -18.49 -12.74 -18.94
C LYS A 218 -17.30 -13.23 -19.75
N SER A 219 -17.32 -13.02 -21.06
CA SER A 219 -16.24 -13.42 -21.98
C SER A 219 -14.93 -12.74 -21.60
N VAL A 220 -14.99 -11.45 -21.26
CA VAL A 220 -13.82 -10.68 -20.81
C VAL A 220 -13.31 -11.20 -19.46
N ARG A 221 -14.18 -11.47 -18.48
CA ARG A 221 -13.75 -12.05 -17.20
C ARG A 221 -13.06 -13.40 -17.38
N GLU A 222 -13.60 -14.28 -18.23
CA GLU A 222 -13.01 -15.59 -18.49
C GLU A 222 -11.62 -15.47 -19.15
N PHE A 223 -11.46 -14.52 -20.08
CA PHE A 223 -10.20 -14.33 -20.79
C PHE A 223 -9.09 -13.74 -19.92
N PHE A 224 -9.40 -12.69 -19.15
CA PHE A 224 -8.42 -12.01 -18.31
C PHE A 224 -8.23 -12.69 -16.94
N GLY A 225 -9.23 -13.44 -16.48
CA GLY A 225 -9.22 -14.29 -15.28
C GLY A 225 -9.29 -13.52 -13.96
N GLU A 226 -8.36 -12.58 -13.73
CA GLU A 226 -8.08 -12.00 -12.41
C GLU A 226 -8.27 -10.48 -12.33
N ALA A 227 -9.07 -9.91 -13.23
CA ALA A 227 -9.44 -8.51 -13.08
C ALA A 227 -10.23 -8.29 -11.78
N ASP A 228 -9.91 -7.22 -11.04
CA ASP A 228 -10.60 -6.88 -9.80
C ASP A 228 -12.03 -6.39 -10.07
N ALA A 229 -12.24 -5.73 -11.22
CA ALA A 229 -13.56 -5.41 -11.73
C ALA A 229 -13.60 -5.39 -13.25
N VAL A 230 -14.81 -5.58 -13.77
CA VAL A 230 -15.15 -5.43 -15.18
C VAL A 230 -16.38 -4.54 -15.22
N LEU A 231 -16.31 -3.47 -16.01
CA LEU A 231 -17.36 -2.46 -16.12
C LEU A 231 -17.67 -2.20 -17.59
N SER A 232 -18.92 -2.45 -17.99
CA SER A 232 -19.46 -1.98 -19.27
C SER A 232 -19.86 -0.51 -19.18
N CYS A 233 -19.40 0.30 -20.13
CA CYS A 233 -19.70 1.73 -20.17
C CYS A 233 -19.70 2.29 -21.60
N SER A 234 -20.34 3.45 -21.76
CA SER A 234 -20.15 4.30 -22.92
C SER A 234 -19.57 5.63 -22.47
N LEU A 235 -18.28 5.82 -22.74
CA LEU A 235 -17.61 7.10 -22.46
C LEU A 235 -18.12 8.24 -23.35
N LYS A 236 -18.91 7.92 -24.39
CA LYS A 236 -19.56 8.90 -25.27
C LYS A 236 -20.85 9.44 -24.67
N THR A 237 -21.68 8.58 -24.08
CA THR A 237 -22.96 8.99 -23.46
C THR A 237 -22.81 9.29 -21.97
N GLY A 238 -21.74 8.79 -21.33
CA GLY A 238 -21.52 8.83 -19.88
C GLY A 238 -22.15 7.64 -19.13
N GLU A 239 -22.96 6.82 -19.81
CA GLU A 239 -23.67 5.69 -19.20
C GLU A 239 -22.70 4.63 -18.66
N GLY A 240 -22.91 4.21 -17.42
CA GLY A 240 -22.08 3.22 -16.72
C GLY A 240 -20.71 3.73 -16.28
N ALA A 241 -20.21 4.84 -16.83
CA ALA A 241 -18.90 5.39 -16.48
C ALA A 241 -18.87 5.98 -15.05
N GLU A 242 -20.02 6.38 -14.51
CA GLU A 242 -20.18 6.91 -13.14
C GLU A 242 -19.81 5.88 -12.07
N GLU A 243 -20.06 4.60 -12.33
CA GLU A 243 -19.70 3.49 -11.44
C GLU A 243 -18.19 3.32 -11.28
N LEU A 244 -17.38 3.80 -12.24
CA LEU A 244 -15.92 3.69 -12.15
C LEU A 244 -15.38 4.32 -10.87
N GLY A 245 -15.91 5.48 -10.47
CA GLY A 245 -15.50 6.13 -9.24
C GLY A 245 -15.89 5.36 -7.99
N HIS A 246 -17.07 4.73 -7.98
CA HIS A 246 -17.53 3.87 -6.89
C HIS A 246 -16.66 2.61 -6.75
N ILE A 247 -16.30 2.00 -7.88
CA ILE A 247 -15.44 0.82 -7.92
C ILE A 247 -14.05 1.16 -7.38
N ILE A 248 -13.44 2.26 -7.84
CA ILE A 248 -12.11 2.70 -7.37
C ILE A 248 -12.15 2.98 -5.87
N GLU A 249 -13.17 3.67 -5.36
CA GLU A 249 -13.31 3.92 -3.92
C GLU A 249 -13.40 2.65 -3.10
N LYS A 250 -14.20 1.68 -3.56
CA LYS A 250 -14.36 0.39 -2.89
C LYS A 250 -13.08 -0.44 -2.91
N MET A 251 -12.35 -0.45 -4.03
CA MET A 251 -11.13 -1.27 -4.20
C MET A 251 -9.99 -0.86 -3.27
N TYR A 252 -9.89 0.43 -2.95
CA TYR A 252 -8.86 0.96 -2.07
C TYR A 252 -9.34 1.14 -0.63
N HIS A 253 -10.48 0.54 -0.27
CA HIS A 253 -11.08 0.54 1.08
C HIS A 253 -11.08 1.90 1.77
N MET A 254 -11.23 2.98 1.00
CA MET A 254 -11.06 4.33 1.53
C MET A 254 -12.12 4.64 2.61
N GLY A 255 -13.32 4.06 2.50
CA GLY A 255 -14.36 4.16 3.54
C GLY A 255 -13.94 3.54 4.88
N GLU A 256 -13.30 2.38 4.88
CA GLU A 256 -12.90 1.68 6.12
C GLU A 256 -11.68 2.36 6.77
N LEU A 257 -10.66 2.68 5.97
CA LEU A 257 -9.45 3.39 6.43
C LEU A 257 -9.76 4.80 6.99
N ILE A 258 -10.77 5.49 6.45
CA ILE A 258 -11.19 6.80 6.95
C ILE A 258 -12.03 6.68 8.22
N HIS A 259 -12.81 5.61 8.39
CA HIS A 259 -13.74 5.46 9.50
C HIS A 259 -13.12 4.83 10.76
N GLN A 260 -12.06 4.05 10.64
CA GLN A 260 -11.54 3.26 11.76
C GLN A 260 -10.52 3.97 12.65
N ASN A 261 -10.15 5.24 12.39
CA ASN A 261 -9.08 5.93 13.12
C ASN A 261 -7.79 5.08 13.21
N GLU A 262 -7.53 4.24 12.21
CA GLU A 262 -6.36 3.38 12.21
C GLU A 262 -5.08 4.22 12.17
N VAL A 263 -4.08 3.76 12.90
CA VAL A 263 -2.77 4.40 12.96
C VAL A 263 -2.08 4.24 11.62
N LEU A 264 -2.02 5.30 10.81
CA LEU A 264 -1.44 5.22 9.47
C LEU A 264 0.06 5.57 9.46
N LEU A 265 0.89 4.56 9.22
CA LEU A 265 2.34 4.72 9.09
C LEU A 265 2.74 5.19 7.68
N THR A 266 2.37 6.43 7.31
CA THR A 266 2.59 6.94 5.94
C THR A 266 4.04 7.38 5.63
N ASN A 267 4.92 7.46 6.62
CA ASN A 267 6.29 7.93 6.43
C ASN A 267 7.22 6.77 6.05
N THR A 268 7.88 6.85 4.89
CA THR A 268 8.78 5.82 4.37
C THR A 268 9.93 5.48 5.33
N ARG A 269 10.51 6.47 6.03
CA ARG A 269 11.56 6.24 7.02
C ARG A 269 11.02 5.42 8.19
N HIS A 270 9.85 5.79 8.71
CA HIS A 270 9.24 5.06 9.82
C HIS A 270 8.85 3.63 9.44
N ARG A 271 8.34 3.43 8.22
CA ARG A 271 8.05 2.09 7.68
C ARG A 271 9.29 1.21 7.62
N GLU A 272 10.43 1.78 7.23
CA GLU A 272 11.69 1.02 7.18
C GLU A 272 12.11 0.54 8.57
N GLU A 273 12.05 1.43 9.57
CA GLU A 273 12.38 1.04 10.95
C GLU A 273 11.42 -0.01 11.53
N VAL A 274 10.12 0.04 11.16
CA VAL A 274 9.17 -1.04 11.54
C VAL A 274 9.46 -2.34 10.80
N ARG A 275 9.90 -2.31 9.53
CA ARG A 275 10.35 -3.54 8.82
C ARG A 275 11.56 -4.16 9.48
N GLU A 276 12.53 -3.35 9.87
CA GLU A 276 13.71 -3.83 10.60
C GLU A 276 13.31 -4.43 11.94
N ALA A 277 12.38 -3.81 12.68
CA ALA A 277 11.83 -4.39 13.90
C ALA A 277 11.12 -5.73 13.65
N CYS A 278 10.29 -5.85 12.60
CA CYS A 278 9.67 -7.11 12.19
C CYS A 278 10.72 -8.19 11.90
N ARG A 279 11.79 -7.84 11.18
CA ARG A 279 12.89 -8.74 10.86
C ARG A 279 13.57 -9.24 12.14
N SER A 280 13.89 -8.34 13.07
CA SER A 280 14.49 -8.69 14.35
C SER A 280 13.58 -9.59 15.20
N VAL A 281 12.29 -9.28 15.31
CA VAL A 281 11.33 -10.15 16.03
C VAL A 281 11.20 -11.53 15.37
N SER A 282 11.27 -11.60 14.03
CA SER A 282 11.30 -12.89 13.32
C SER A 282 12.54 -13.71 13.64
N LEU A 283 13.69 -13.08 13.86
CA LEU A 283 14.92 -13.78 14.28
C LEU A 283 14.80 -14.36 15.70
N VAL A 284 14.07 -13.69 16.60
CA VAL A 284 13.75 -14.25 17.93
C VAL A 284 12.94 -15.55 17.79
N LEU A 285 11.88 -15.53 16.96
CA LEU A 285 11.05 -16.71 16.70
C LEU A 285 11.87 -17.87 16.09
N ASP A 286 12.78 -17.56 15.15
CA ASP A 286 13.68 -18.55 14.57
C ASP A 286 14.65 -19.12 15.62
N SER A 287 15.20 -18.28 16.49
CA SER A 287 16.09 -18.68 17.59
C SER A 287 15.38 -19.59 18.60
N ILE A 288 14.13 -19.29 18.97
CA ILE A 288 13.28 -20.15 19.81
C ILE A 288 13.09 -21.51 19.14
N ARG A 289 12.73 -21.53 17.86
CA ARG A 289 12.51 -22.77 17.10
C ARG A 289 13.77 -23.64 16.99
N LEU A 290 14.94 -23.01 16.92
CA LEU A 290 16.23 -23.69 16.87
C LEU A 290 16.73 -24.14 18.25
N GLY A 291 16.03 -23.80 19.34
CA GLY A 291 16.42 -24.14 20.70
C GLY A 291 17.71 -23.44 21.13
N MET A 292 17.92 -22.21 20.68
CA MET A 292 19.05 -21.38 21.11
C MET A 292 18.87 -20.94 22.57
N SER A 293 19.96 -20.51 23.22
CA SER A 293 19.90 -19.93 24.56
C SER A 293 19.22 -18.56 24.54
N GLU A 294 18.68 -18.19 25.69
CA GLU A 294 17.87 -17.00 25.90
C GLU A 294 18.68 -15.71 25.69
N ASP A 295 20.01 -15.76 25.85
CA ASP A 295 20.93 -14.66 25.52
C ASP A 295 20.78 -14.18 24.07
N PHE A 296 20.52 -15.11 23.14
CA PHE A 296 20.34 -14.77 21.72
C PHE A 296 19.03 -14.01 21.50
N PHE A 297 17.99 -14.29 22.29
CA PHE A 297 16.71 -13.61 22.18
C PHE A 297 16.85 -12.14 22.57
N ALA A 298 17.59 -11.85 23.65
CA ALA A 298 17.82 -10.49 24.14
C ALA A 298 18.49 -9.59 23.08
N ILE A 299 19.47 -10.12 22.34
CA ILE A 299 20.16 -9.38 21.27
C ILE A 299 19.19 -8.96 20.16
N ASP A 300 18.35 -9.88 19.69
CA ASP A 300 17.40 -9.59 18.62
C ASP A 300 16.24 -8.71 19.09
N LEU A 301 15.76 -8.89 20.33
CA LEU A 301 14.80 -7.99 20.97
C LEU A 301 15.36 -6.56 21.10
N MET A 302 16.62 -6.41 21.48
CA MET A 302 17.31 -5.13 21.57
C MET A 302 17.41 -4.43 20.22
N ASN A 303 17.68 -5.19 19.15
CA ASN A 303 17.69 -4.65 17.78
C ASN A 303 16.30 -4.14 17.35
N ALA A 304 15.23 -4.89 17.68
CA ALA A 304 13.86 -4.46 17.41
C ALA A 304 13.52 -3.18 18.21
N TYR A 305 13.83 -3.17 19.50
CA TYR A 305 13.61 -2.04 20.40
C TYR A 305 14.30 -0.75 19.91
N THR A 306 15.57 -0.88 19.51
CA THR A 306 16.39 0.23 18.99
C THR A 306 15.79 0.80 17.70
N SER A 307 15.37 -0.08 16.78
CA SER A 307 14.76 0.34 15.50
C SER A 307 13.47 1.13 15.74
N LEU A 308 12.59 0.64 16.63
CA LEU A 308 11.39 1.36 17.05
C LEU A 308 11.70 2.71 17.72
N GLY A 309 12.79 2.79 18.51
CA GLY A 309 13.24 4.02 19.17
C GLY A 309 13.58 5.16 18.21
N LYS A 310 14.15 4.85 17.04
CA LYS A 310 14.45 5.85 16.00
C LYS A 310 13.21 6.52 15.40
N ILE A 311 12.02 5.93 15.60
CA ILE A 311 10.75 6.49 15.14
C ILE A 311 10.29 7.58 16.11
N VAL A 312 10.34 7.30 17.42
CA VAL A 312 9.90 8.19 18.51
C VAL A 312 10.98 9.16 18.98
N GLY A 313 12.25 8.93 18.60
CA GLY A 313 13.40 9.75 18.99
C GLY A 313 13.90 9.44 20.40
N GLU A 314 13.64 8.23 20.89
CA GLU A 314 14.00 7.78 22.24
C GLU A 314 15.26 6.90 22.15
N ALA A 315 16.21 7.14 23.05
CA ALA A 315 17.44 6.35 23.16
C ALA A 315 17.17 5.03 23.91
N VAL A 316 18.20 4.20 24.04
CA VAL A 316 18.06 2.85 24.61
C VAL A 316 18.71 2.74 26.00
N GLU A 317 19.66 3.61 26.32
CA GLU A 317 20.63 3.39 27.40
C GLU A 317 20.04 3.47 28.82
N ASP A 318 19.00 4.28 29.06
CA ASP A 318 18.43 4.46 30.41
C ASP A 318 17.20 3.57 30.67
N ASP A 319 16.47 3.18 29.63
CA ASP A 319 15.14 2.56 29.74
C ASP A 319 15.19 1.13 30.31
N LEU A 320 16.17 0.30 29.90
CA LEU A 320 16.29 -1.09 30.37
C LEU A 320 16.66 -1.17 31.85
N VAL A 321 17.59 -0.30 32.27
CA VAL A 321 18.03 -0.23 33.67
C VAL A 321 16.86 0.17 34.57
N GLU A 322 16.09 1.19 34.17
CA GLU A 322 14.91 1.64 34.91
C GLU A 322 13.82 0.56 35.02
N GLU A 323 13.56 -0.20 33.96
CA GLU A 323 12.57 -1.30 34.00
C GLU A 323 13.03 -2.44 34.91
N ILE A 324 14.31 -2.84 34.85
CA ILE A 324 14.89 -3.84 35.76
C ILE A 324 14.71 -3.41 37.23
N PHE A 325 15.07 -2.16 37.55
CA PHE A 325 14.96 -1.67 38.93
C PHE A 325 13.51 -1.56 39.40
N SER A 326 12.61 -1.06 38.55
CA SER A 326 11.22 -0.79 38.91
C SER A 326 10.37 -2.06 39.06
N ARG A 327 10.60 -3.08 38.22
CA ARG A 327 9.78 -4.30 38.18
C ARG A 327 10.38 -5.48 38.90
N PHE A 328 11.69 -5.63 38.86
CA PHE A 328 12.37 -6.85 39.30
C PHE A 328 13.20 -6.62 40.57
N CYS A 329 13.78 -5.42 40.77
CA CYS A 329 14.54 -5.14 42.00
C CYS A 329 13.74 -4.50 43.16
N MET A 330 12.50 -4.05 42.96
CA MET A 330 11.66 -3.44 44.02
C MET A 330 11.09 -4.50 44.99
N GLY A 331 11.99 -5.05 45.79
CA GLY A 331 11.71 -6.03 46.86
C GLY A 331 12.90 -6.31 47.78
N LYS A 332 14.04 -5.61 47.57
CA LYS A 332 15.18 -5.54 48.48
C LYS A 332 15.24 -4.18 49.17
#